data_AF-A0A6B3MU02-F1
#
_entry.id   AF-A0A6B3MU02-F1
#
_cell.length_a   1.000
_cell.length_b   1.000
_cell.length_c   1.000
_cell.angle_alpha   90.00
_cell.angle_beta   90.00
_cell.angle_gamma   90.00
#
_symmetry.space_group_name_H-M   'P 1'
#
loop_
_entity.id
_entity.type
_entity.pdbx_description
1 polymer ?
#
loop_
_entity_poly.entity_id
_entity_poly.type
_entity_poly.pdbx_seq_one_letter_code
_entity_poly.pdbx_strand_id
1 'polypeptide(L)'
;MIIVQTPGGDACAIPVYRLPTMIDLPLSTIRKLPDSYSQTYLLGMANYFAVWQSEADKLTIFLLDLERAWSVVIGYSSGSRESGVGSRESGVIIGQS
;
A
#
# COMPACT_ATOMS: atom_id res chain seq x y z
N MET A 1 2.95 11.40 -9.18
CA MET A 1 1.90 10.37 -9.38
C MET A 1 2.43 9.30 -10.31
N ILE A 2 2.12 8.03 -10.06
CA ILE A 2 2.41 6.90 -10.95
C ILE A 2 1.09 6.38 -11.48
N ILE A 3 1.00 6.15 -12.79
CA ILE A 3 -0.20 5.56 -13.42
C ILE A 3 0.15 4.13 -13.81
N VAL A 4 -0.66 3.18 -13.35
CA VAL A 4 -0.55 1.76 -13.69
C VAL A 4 -1.87 1.29 -14.30
N GLN A 5 -1.79 0.33 -15.23
CA GLN A 5 -2.97 -0.38 -15.70
C GLN A 5 -3.16 -1.60 -14.79
N THR A 6 -4.38 -1.77 -14.28
CA THR A 6 -4.75 -2.98 -13.54
C THR A 6 -4.86 -4.18 -14.49
N PRO A 7 -4.83 -5.42 -14.00
CA PRO A 7 -5.07 -6.60 -14.83
C PRO A 7 -6.42 -6.56 -15.56
N GLY A 8 -7.41 -5.82 -15.04
CA GLY A 8 -8.72 -5.61 -15.67
C GLY A 8 -8.73 -4.56 -16.78
N GLY A 9 -7.62 -3.86 -17.02
CA GLY A 9 -7.50 -2.81 -18.04
C GLY A 9 -7.86 -1.40 -17.55
N ASP A 10 -8.32 -1.27 -16.30
CA ASP A 10 -8.60 0.05 -15.70
C ASP A 10 -7.30 0.78 -15.35
N ALA A 11 -7.30 2.09 -15.50
CA ALA A 11 -6.19 2.91 -15.05
C ALA A 11 -6.32 3.19 -13.54
N CYS A 12 -5.23 2.93 -12.80
CA CYS A 12 -5.10 3.25 -11.39
C CYS A 12 -3.96 4.27 -11.20
N ALA A 13 -4.23 5.29 -10.38
CA ALA A 13 -3.24 6.30 -10.01
C ALA A 13 -2.75 6.08 -8.58
N ILE A 14 -1.44 5.95 -8.42
CA ILE A 14 -0.77 5.85 -7.12
C ILE A 14 -0.18 7.23 -6.80
N PRO A 15 -0.68 7.94 -5.77
CA PRO A 15 -0.09 9.20 -5.35
C PRO A 15 1.29 8.93 -4.76
N VAL A 16 2.27 9.73 -5.17
CA VAL A 16 3.64 9.64 -4.64
C VAL A 16 4.12 11.03 -4.28
N TYR A 17 4.80 11.15 -3.14
CA TYR A 17 5.36 12.41 -2.66
C TYR A 17 6.54 12.88 -3.53
N ARG A 18 7.43 11.95 -3.90
CA ARG A 18 8.49 12.15 -4.90
C ARG A 18 8.47 11.01 -5.90
N LEU A 19 8.84 11.31 -7.15
CA LEU A 19 8.98 10.28 -8.18
C LEU A 19 10.11 9.33 -7.77
N PRO A 20 9.84 8.02 -7.68
CA PRO A 20 10.88 7.05 -7.37
C PRO A 20 11.86 6.94 -8.54
N THR A 21 13.11 6.58 -8.21
CA THR A 21 14.12 6.27 -9.21
C THR A 21 13.86 4.90 -9.81
N MET A 22 14.28 4.69 -11.06
CA MET A 22 14.33 3.34 -11.62
C MET A 22 15.52 2.60 -11.00
N ILE A 23 15.29 1.38 -10.53
CA ILE A 23 16.30 0.53 -9.89
C ILE A 23 16.28 -0.83 -10.60
N ASP A 24 17.44 -1.29 -11.05
CA ASP A 24 17.61 -2.69 -11.48
C ASP A 24 17.74 -3.58 -10.24
N LEU A 25 16.83 -4.54 -10.13
CA LEU A 25 16.70 -5.39 -8.94
C LEU A 25 16.80 -6.85 -9.36
N PRO A 26 17.92 -7.54 -9.06
CA PRO A 26 18.08 -8.94 -9.41
C PRO A 26 17.01 -9.80 -8.74
N LEU A 27 16.40 -10.72 -9.51
CA LEU A 27 15.31 -11.57 -9.02
C LEU A 27 15.72 -12.40 -7.79
N SER A 28 17.01 -12.77 -7.70
CA SER A 28 17.59 -13.50 -6.56
C SER A 28 17.52 -12.75 -5.22
N THR A 29 17.35 -11.42 -5.26
CA THR A 29 17.22 -10.59 -4.05
C THR A 29 15.79 -10.52 -3.53
N ILE A 30 14.81 -10.93 -4.34
CA ILE A 30 13.39 -10.88 -3.99
C ILE A 30 13.06 -12.08 -3.12
N ARG A 31 12.54 -11.80 -1.94
CA ARG A 31 12.19 -12.81 -0.93
C ARG A 31 10.75 -12.65 -0.49
N LYS A 32 10.13 -13.76 -0.11
CA LYS A 32 8.80 -13.76 0.47
C LYS A 32 8.84 -13.05 1.83
N LEU A 33 7.89 -12.15 2.05
CA LEU A 33 7.68 -11.49 3.33
C LEU A 33 7.13 -12.51 4.34
N PRO A 34 7.62 -12.51 5.59
CA PRO A 34 6.98 -13.30 6.65
C PRO A 34 5.52 -12.91 6.82
N ASP A 35 4.64 -13.89 7.04
CA ASP A 35 3.18 -13.67 7.07
C ASP A 35 2.78 -12.63 8.14
N SER A 36 3.47 -12.61 9.30
CA SER A 36 3.26 -11.63 10.37
C SER A 36 3.50 -10.17 9.96
N TYR A 37 4.42 -9.92 9.04
CA TYR A 37 4.70 -8.57 8.54
C TYR A 37 3.70 -8.13 7.47
N SER A 38 3.21 -9.07 6.66
CA SER A 38 2.30 -8.77 5.55
C SER A 38 0.98 -8.18 6.04
N GLN A 39 0.40 -8.75 7.10
CA GLN A 39 -0.91 -8.38 7.60
C GLN A 39 -0.89 -7.11 8.44
N THR A 40 0.13 -6.94 9.30
CA THR A 40 0.16 -5.86 10.29
C THR A 40 0.65 -4.53 9.71
N TYR A 41 1.69 -4.55 8.88
CA TYR A 41 2.34 -3.32 8.40
C TYR A 41 1.88 -2.87 7.01
N LEU A 42 1.56 -3.82 6.14
CA LEU A 42 1.23 -3.55 4.73
C LEU A 42 -0.23 -3.90 4.39
N LEU A 43 -1.04 -4.22 5.41
CA LEU A 43 -2.46 -4.59 5.27
C LEU A 43 -2.71 -5.69 4.21
N GLY A 44 -1.75 -6.59 4.03
CA GLY A 44 -1.79 -7.67 3.04
C GLY A 44 -1.55 -7.23 1.59
N MET A 45 -1.21 -5.96 1.33
CA MET A 45 -1.00 -5.41 -0.01
C MET A 45 0.36 -5.81 -0.64
N ALA A 46 1.26 -6.43 0.11
CA ALA A 46 2.55 -6.89 -0.39
C ALA A 46 2.96 -8.22 0.27
N ASN A 47 3.49 -9.14 -0.53
CA ASN A 47 3.96 -10.46 -0.09
C ASN A 47 5.45 -10.67 -0.31
N TYR A 48 6.11 -9.74 -0.98
CA TYR A 48 7.52 -9.85 -1.32
C TYR A 48 8.24 -8.56 -0.98
N PHE A 49 9.51 -8.71 -0.67
CA PHE A 49 10.42 -7.60 -0.47
C PHE A 49 11.79 -7.92 -1.03
N ALA A 50 12.56 -6.88 -1.28
CA ALA A 50 13.96 -6.99 -1.59
C ALA A 50 14.74 -5.93 -0.80
N VAL A 51 16.04 -6.17 -0.66
CA VAL A 51 16.96 -5.18 -0.11
C VAL A 51 17.91 -4.81 -1.23
N TRP A 52 17.83 -3.55 -1.64
CA TRP A 52 18.77 -2.96 -2.58
C TRP A 52 19.80 -2.15 -1.81
N GLN A 53 21.07 -2.27 -2.20
CA GLN A 53 22.15 -1.56 -1.56
C GLN A 53 23.11 -0.99 -2.61
N SER A 54 23.49 0.26 -2.40
CA SER A 54 24.56 0.97 -3.10
C SER A 54 25.65 1.32 -2.08
N GLU A 55 26.75 1.94 -2.53
CA GLU A 55 27.83 2.38 -1.64
C GLU A 55 27.35 3.39 -0.58
N ALA A 56 26.34 4.19 -0.89
CA ALA A 56 25.82 5.24 0.00
C ALA A 56 24.52 4.85 0.73
N ASP A 57 23.70 3.96 0.17
CA ASP A 57 22.33 3.76 0.59
C ASP A 57 21.94 2.29 0.71
N LYS A 58 21.08 1.99 1.68
CA LYS A 58 20.41 0.70 1.81
C LYS A 58 18.90 0.92 1.84
N LEU A 59 18.21 0.37 0.85
CA LEU A 59 16.77 0.51 0.67
C LEU A 59 16.09 -0.85 0.81
N THR A 60 15.08 -0.91 1.68
CA THR A 60 14.13 -2.02 1.69
C THR A 60 12.99 -1.68 0.75
N ILE A 61 12.80 -2.48 -0.29
CA ILE A 61 11.77 -2.29 -1.32
C ILE A 61 10.70 -3.35 -1.10
N PHE A 62 9.47 -2.93 -0.83
CA PHE A 62 8.30 -3.82 -0.78
C PHE A 62 7.63 -3.85 -2.15
N LEU A 63 7.31 -5.04 -2.64
CA LEU A 63 6.66 -5.21 -3.93
C LEU A 63 5.15 -5.18 -3.72
N LEU A 64 4.52 -4.13 -4.26
CA LEU A 64 3.08 -3.95 -4.22
C LEU A 64 2.38 -5.00 -5.10
N ASP A 65 1.48 -5.76 -4.50
CA ASP A 65 0.56 -6.67 -5.19
C ASP A 65 -0.71 -5.87 -5.54
N LEU A 66 -0.85 -5.50 -6.81
CA LEU A 66 -1.91 -4.60 -7.26
C LEU A 66 -3.31 -5.19 -7.09
N GLU A 67 -3.48 -6.52 -7.27
CA GLU A 67 -4.77 -7.19 -7.10
C GLU A 67 -5.21 -7.14 -5.63
N ARG A 68 -4.27 -7.39 -4.71
CA ARG A 68 -4.55 -7.32 -3.27
C ARG A 68 -4.79 -5.89 -2.81
N ALA A 69 -3.96 -4.94 -3.26
CA ALA A 69 -4.15 -3.53 -2.95
C ALA A 69 -5.52 -3.02 -3.41
N TRP A 70 -5.94 -3.43 -4.61
CA TRP A 70 -7.26 -3.09 -5.14
C TRP A 70 -8.39 -3.70 -4.29
N SER A 71 -8.27 -4.97 -3.89
CA SER A 71 -9.25 -5.63 -3.02
C SER A 71 -9.39 -4.92 -1.68
N VAL A 72 -8.28 -4.43 -1.11
CA VAL A 72 -8.28 -3.67 0.15
C VAL A 72 -9.04 -2.35 -0.05
N VAL A 73 -8.74 -1.59 -1.11
CA VAL A 73 -9.41 -0.31 -1.41
C VAL A 73 -10.93 -0.47 -1.63
N ILE A 74 -11.34 -1.51 -2.36
CA ILE A 74 -12.77 -1.80 -2.55
C ILE A 74 -13.42 -2.22 -1.22
N GLY A 75 -12.76 -3.08 -0.44
CA GLY A 75 -13.26 -3.51 0.87
C GLY A 75 -13.49 -2.35 1.84
N TYR A 76 -12.62 -1.34 1.85
CA TYR A 76 -12.84 -0.09 2.59
C TYR A 76 -14.01 0.74 2.05
N SER A 77 -14.22 0.74 0.73
CA SER A 77 -15.27 1.53 0.06
C SER A 77 -16.68 0.97 0.31
N SER A 78 -16.80 -0.35 0.49
CA SER A 78 -18.06 -1.02 0.81
C SER A 78 -18.50 -0.85 2.27
N GLY A 79 -17.60 -0.43 3.16
CA GLY A 79 -17.88 -0.23 4.60
C GLY A 79 -18.46 1.13 4.99
N SER A 80 -18.80 2.01 4.03
CA SER A 80 -19.29 3.38 4.29
C SER A 80 -20.70 3.68 3.75
N ARG A 81 -21.52 2.67 3.49
CA ARG A 81 -22.94 2.89 3.18
C ARG A 81 -23.79 2.00 4.09
N GLU A 82 -24.75 2.66 4.76
CA GLU A 82 -25.62 2.20 5.87
C GLU A 82 -24.99 2.42 7.27
N SER A 83 -25.50 3.27 8.16
CA SER A 83 -26.87 3.77 8.31
C SER A 83 -26.88 5.13 9.01
N GLY A 84 -27.53 6.12 8.41
CA GLY A 84 -27.89 7.36 9.07
C GLY A 84 -29.25 7.19 9.75
N VAL A 85 -29.27 6.99 11.06
CA VAL A 85 -30.37 7.39 11.97
C VAL A 85 -29.77 7.60 13.35
N GLY A 86 -30.00 8.80 13.92
CA GLY A 86 -29.98 9.01 15.38
C GLY A 86 -28.85 9.89 15.89
N SER A 87 -29.13 11.18 16.03
CA SER A 87 -28.41 12.12 16.88
C SER A 87 -28.00 11.52 18.22
N ARG A 88 -26.73 11.70 18.60
CA ARG A 88 -26.28 12.19 19.92
C ARG A 88 -24.75 12.31 20.00
N GLU A 89 -24.31 13.57 20.09
CA GLU A 89 -23.19 14.08 20.90
C GLU A 89 -22.09 13.10 21.39
N SER A 90 -20.89 13.22 20.81
CA SER A 90 -19.66 13.54 21.56
C SER A 90 -18.49 13.57 20.60
N GLY A 91 -17.94 14.77 20.40
CA GLY A 91 -16.73 14.98 19.63
C GLY A 91 -15.51 14.46 20.38
N VAL A 92 -14.55 13.92 19.62
CA VAL A 92 -13.15 13.89 20.02
C VAL A 92 -12.36 14.53 18.89
N ILE A 93 -11.86 15.73 19.15
CA ILE A 93 -10.82 16.38 18.36
C ILE A 93 -9.50 15.83 18.89
N ILE A 94 -8.74 15.12 18.06
CA ILE A 94 -7.37 14.73 18.39
C ILE A 94 -6.47 15.85 17.85
N GLY A 95 -6.03 16.73 18.75
CA GLY A 95 -5.07 17.78 18.44
C GLY A 95 -3.70 17.19 18.11
N GLN A 96 -2.96 17.88 17.23
CA GLN A 96 -1.50 17.77 17.16
C GLN A 96 -0.89 19.03 17.78
N SER A 97 0.30 18.84 18.37
CA SER A 97 1.08 19.77 19.21
C SER A 97 1.16 21.22 18.77
#